data_AF-A0A2W4S2Z5-F1
#
_entry.id   AF-A0A2W4S2Z5-F1
#
_cell.length_a   1.000
_cell.length_b   1.000
_cell.length_c   1.000
_cell.angle_alpha   90.00
_cell.angle_beta   90.00
_cell.angle_gamma   90.00
#
_symmetry.space_group_name_H-M   'P 1'
#
loop_
_entity.id
_entity.type
_entity.pdbx_description
1 polymer ?
#
loop_
_entity_poly.entity_id
_entity_poly.type
_entity_poly.pdbx_seq_one_letter_code
_entity_poly.pdbx_strand_id
1 'polypeptide(L)'
;MSRLREQHPAYHEAAYLFILNALHYVLERLPEPRHISGRELAEGVRDLAIERFGPMARTVLEYWGIRETADVGKMVFALVDCGVLIRQEDDTLEDFEGVFDFEDAFERNYPWGAGL
;
A
#
# COMPACT_ATOMS: atom_id res chain seq x y z
N MET A 1 -8.62 -12.74 -9.77
CA MET A 1 -8.95 -12.50 -8.35
C MET A 1 -9.15 -13.77 -7.54
N SER A 2 -9.86 -14.80 -8.01
CA SER A 2 -10.05 -16.06 -7.25
C SER A 2 -8.75 -16.76 -6.83
N ARG A 3 -7.72 -16.82 -7.69
CA ARG A 3 -6.43 -17.46 -7.38
C ARG A 3 -5.61 -16.75 -6.29
N LEU A 4 -5.66 -15.41 -6.22
CA LEU A 4 -4.97 -14.62 -5.19
C LEU A 4 -5.49 -14.94 -3.80
N ARG A 5 -6.80 -15.13 -3.66
CA ARG A 5 -7.44 -15.45 -2.38
C ARG A 5 -7.14 -16.86 -1.88
N GLU A 6 -6.97 -17.82 -2.80
CA GLU A 6 -6.59 -19.19 -2.45
C GLU A 6 -5.13 -19.30 -2.00
N GLN A 7 -4.25 -18.45 -2.55
CA GLN A 7 -2.81 -18.46 -2.22
C GLN A 7 -2.44 -17.51 -1.08
N HIS A 8 -3.20 -16.43 -0.87
CA HIS A 8 -2.95 -15.41 0.16
C HIS A 8 -4.24 -15.05 0.92
N PRO A 9 -4.76 -15.95 1.78
CA PRO A 9 -6.01 -15.73 2.52
C PRO A 9 -5.92 -14.62 3.58
N ALA A 10 -4.72 -14.08 3.83
CA ALA A 10 -4.46 -13.05 4.82
C ALA A 10 -5.02 -11.66 4.43
N TYR A 11 -5.31 -11.42 3.15
CA TYR A 11 -5.72 -10.10 2.64
C TYR A 11 -7.09 -10.12 1.96
N HIS A 12 -7.88 -9.09 2.21
CA HIS A 12 -9.17 -8.89 1.55
C HIS A 12 -8.98 -8.52 0.07
N GLU A 13 -9.87 -8.94 -0.82
CA GLU A 13 -9.77 -8.68 -2.27
C GLU A 13 -9.65 -7.18 -2.58
N ALA A 14 -10.42 -6.36 -1.86
CA ALA A 14 -10.38 -4.91 -1.96
C ALA A 14 -8.97 -4.31 -1.69
N ALA A 15 -8.14 -4.94 -0.86
CA ALA A 15 -6.78 -4.44 -0.64
C ALA A 15 -5.89 -4.58 -1.88
N TYR A 16 -6.01 -5.65 -2.67
CA TYR A 16 -5.22 -5.76 -3.92
C TYR A 16 -5.60 -4.67 -4.91
N LEU A 17 -6.91 -4.39 -5.04
CA LEU A 17 -7.38 -3.26 -5.84
C LEU A 17 -6.87 -1.94 -5.27
N PHE A 18 -6.83 -1.79 -3.95
CA PHE A 18 -6.29 -0.59 -3.31
C PHE A 18 -4.80 -0.39 -3.59
N ILE A 19 -3.97 -1.45 -3.56
CA ILE A 19 -2.55 -1.39 -3.94
C ILE A 19 -2.38 -0.93 -5.39
N LEU A 20 -3.18 -1.47 -6.32
CA LEU A 20 -3.14 -1.02 -7.73
C LEU A 20 -3.56 0.46 -7.88
N ASN A 21 -4.54 0.91 -7.09
CA ASN A 21 -4.92 2.31 -7.05
C ASN A 21 -3.79 3.19 -6.48
N ALA A 22 -3.08 2.72 -5.45
CA ALA A 22 -1.94 3.44 -4.87
C ALA A 22 -0.77 3.55 -5.85
N LEU A 23 -0.47 2.47 -6.57
CA LEU A 23 0.52 2.50 -7.66
C LEU A 23 0.15 3.56 -8.71
N HIS A 24 -1.10 3.56 -9.18
CA HIS A 24 -1.58 4.56 -10.12
C HIS A 24 -1.49 5.98 -9.55
N TYR A 25 -1.91 6.17 -8.30
CA TYR A 25 -1.84 7.44 -7.58
C TYR A 25 -0.44 8.04 -7.57
N VAL A 26 0.59 7.20 -7.31
CA VAL A 26 1.99 7.63 -7.33
C VAL A 26 2.44 7.95 -8.75
N LEU A 27 2.17 7.07 -9.71
CA LEU A 27 2.57 7.25 -11.11
C LEU A 27 2.01 8.53 -11.74
N GLU A 28 0.76 8.89 -11.44
CA GLU A 28 0.13 10.13 -11.93
C GLU A 28 0.78 11.40 -11.38
N ARG A 29 1.47 11.31 -10.25
CA ARG A 29 2.16 12.43 -9.59
C ARG A 29 3.63 12.55 -9.97
N LEU A 30 4.15 11.58 -10.72
CA LEU A 30 5.51 11.66 -11.25
C LEU A 30 5.54 12.58 -12.48
N PRO A 31 6.62 13.35 -12.66
CA PRO A 31 6.79 14.18 -13.85
C PRO A 31 6.87 13.34 -15.13
N GLU A 32 7.43 12.13 -15.03
CA GLU A 32 7.55 11.17 -16.13
C GLU A 32 7.31 9.74 -15.60
N PRO A 33 6.64 8.85 -16.36
CA PRO A 33 6.45 7.46 -15.96
C PRO A 33 7.77 6.71 -15.82
N ARG A 34 8.01 6.13 -14.65
CA ARG A 34 9.15 5.27 -14.35
C ARG A 34 8.74 4.17 -13.38
N HIS A 35 9.65 3.22 -13.16
CA HIS A 35 9.50 2.28 -12.06
C HIS A 35 9.53 3.04 -10.72
N ILE A 36 8.72 2.58 -9.77
CA ILE A 36 8.64 3.14 -8.42
C ILE A 36 9.17 2.11 -7.42
N SER A 37 10.00 2.57 -6.50
CA SER A 37 10.54 1.69 -5.45
C SER A 37 9.44 1.21 -4.50
N GLY A 38 9.70 0.12 -3.78
CA GLY A 38 8.78 -0.37 -2.74
C GLY A 38 8.47 0.68 -1.68
N ARG A 39 9.48 1.49 -1.31
CA ARG A 39 9.32 2.63 -0.40
C ARG A 39 8.34 3.69 -0.92
N GLU A 40 8.51 4.12 -2.18
CA GLU A 40 7.63 5.10 -2.81
C GLU A 40 6.19 4.59 -2.90
N LEU A 41 6.02 3.31 -3.22
CA LEU A 41 4.69 2.70 -3.25
C LEU A 41 4.08 2.63 -1.84
N ALA A 42 4.83 2.23 -0.82
CA ALA A 42 4.35 2.20 0.57
C ALA A 42 3.91 3.59 1.04
N GLU A 43 4.72 4.63 0.78
CA GLU A 43 4.36 6.02 1.08
C GLU A 43 3.11 6.45 0.28
N GLY A 44 2.99 6.06 -0.98
CA GLY A 44 1.78 6.29 -1.79
C GLY A 44 0.53 5.60 -1.25
N VAL A 45 0.65 4.39 -0.71
CA VAL A 45 -0.44 3.67 -0.02
C VAL A 45 -0.93 4.47 1.19
N ARG A 46 0.00 5.00 1.99
CA ARG A 46 -0.33 5.86 3.14
C ARG A 46 -1.07 7.11 2.70
N ASP A 47 -0.52 7.83 1.74
CA ASP A 47 -1.06 9.12 1.30
C ASP A 47 -2.45 8.93 0.67
N LEU A 48 -2.62 7.90 -0.16
CA LEU A 48 -3.92 7.55 -0.72
C LEU A 48 -4.94 7.14 0.36
N ALA A 49 -4.51 6.40 1.38
CA ALA A 49 -5.41 5.96 2.45
C ALA A 49 -5.89 7.15 3.29
N ILE A 50 -5.00 8.08 3.62
CA ILE A 50 -5.36 9.33 4.33
C ILE A 50 -6.29 10.18 3.46
N GLU A 51 -6.00 10.33 2.17
CA GLU A 51 -6.82 11.12 1.24
C GLU A 51 -8.23 10.54 1.09
N ARG A 52 -8.36 9.21 0.97
CA ARG A 52 -9.66 8.55 0.74
C ARG A 52 -10.48 8.32 1.99
N PHE A 53 -9.84 8.00 3.11
CA PHE A 53 -10.54 7.51 4.31
C PHE A 53 -10.34 8.41 5.53
N GLY A 54 -9.41 9.37 5.48
CA GLY A 54 -9.13 10.29 6.58
C GLY A 54 -8.92 9.55 7.91
N PRO A 55 -9.61 9.94 8.99
CA PRO A 55 -9.57 9.28 10.30
C PRO A 55 -9.83 7.77 10.31
N MET A 56 -10.48 7.23 9.27
CA MET A 56 -10.79 5.81 9.17
C MET A 56 -9.72 4.99 8.43
N ALA A 57 -8.66 5.63 7.92
CA ALA A 57 -7.62 4.98 7.13
C ALA A 57 -7.07 3.71 7.79
N ARG A 58 -6.62 3.81 9.05
CA ARG A 58 -6.13 2.66 9.82
C ARG A 58 -7.15 1.54 9.91
N THR A 59 -8.38 1.87 10.29
CA THR A 59 -9.45 0.89 10.49
C THR A 59 -9.76 0.12 9.21
N VAL A 60 -9.80 0.82 8.08
CA VAL A 60 -10.08 0.21 6.76
C VAL A 60 -8.91 -0.68 6.32
N LEU A 61 -7.67 -0.21 6.46
CA LEU A 61 -6.47 -0.99 6.10
C LEU A 61 -6.36 -2.26 6.96
N GLU A 62 -6.54 -2.14 8.29
CA GLU A 62 -6.51 -3.28 9.21
C GLU A 62 -7.62 -4.30 8.91
N TYR A 63 -8.82 -3.84 8.58
CA TYR A 63 -9.92 -4.70 8.15
C TYR A 63 -9.57 -5.48 6.88
N TRP A 64 -8.83 -4.87 5.95
CA TRP A 64 -8.33 -5.57 4.77
C TRP A 64 -7.08 -6.43 5.01
N GLY A 65 -6.55 -6.41 6.22
CA GLY A 65 -5.40 -7.21 6.63
C GLY A 65 -4.05 -6.51 6.50
N ILE A 66 -4.01 -5.24 6.08
CA ILE A 66 -2.78 -4.44 5.98
C ILE A 66 -2.53 -3.76 7.33
N ARG A 67 -1.49 -4.19 8.03
CA ARG A 67 -1.14 -3.70 9.39
C ARG A 67 0.24 -3.07 9.47
N GLU A 68 1.09 -3.38 8.52
CA GLU A 68 2.46 -2.87 8.44
C GLU A 68 2.86 -2.67 6.98
N THR A 69 3.93 -1.94 6.74
CA THR A 69 4.41 -1.68 5.38
C THR A 69 4.86 -2.96 4.68
N ALA A 70 5.35 -3.95 5.43
CA ALA A 70 5.71 -5.26 4.88
C ALA A 70 4.50 -6.01 4.29
N ASP A 71 3.27 -5.74 4.76
CA ASP A 71 2.06 -6.30 4.13
C ASP A 71 1.83 -5.76 2.72
N VAL A 72 2.16 -4.48 2.48
CA VAL A 72 2.15 -3.90 1.14
C VAL A 72 3.10 -4.68 0.23
N GLY A 73 4.32 -4.96 0.69
CA GLY A 73 5.30 -5.74 -0.05
C GLY A 73 4.79 -7.14 -0.39
N LYS A 74 4.27 -7.88 0.59
CA LYS A 74 3.68 -9.22 0.38
C LYS A 74 2.58 -9.19 -0.69
N MET A 75 1.74 -8.17 -0.68
CA MET A 75 0.66 -7.99 -1.66
C MET A 75 1.17 -7.63 -3.06
N VAL A 76 2.20 -6.79 -3.16
CA VAL A 76 2.85 -6.43 -4.44
C VAL A 76 3.48 -7.67 -5.07
N PHE A 77 4.23 -8.44 -4.29
CA PHE A 77 4.85 -9.68 -4.78
C PHE A 77 3.81 -10.72 -5.21
N ALA A 78 2.70 -10.86 -4.48
CA ALA A 78 1.59 -11.70 -4.92
C ALA A 78 0.99 -11.25 -6.26
N LEU A 79 0.91 -9.93 -6.52
CA LEU A 79 0.47 -9.39 -7.81
C LEU A 79 1.50 -9.62 -8.92
N VAL A 80 2.79 -9.60 -8.61
CA VAL A 80 3.87 -9.97 -9.55
C VAL A 80 3.80 -11.45 -9.92
N ASP A 81 3.65 -12.34 -8.93
CA ASP A 81 3.52 -13.78 -9.15
C ASP A 81 2.29 -14.13 -10.00
N CYS A 82 1.24 -13.32 -9.92
CA CYS A 82 0.06 -13.45 -10.76
C CYS A 82 0.19 -12.80 -12.15
N GLY A 83 1.33 -12.17 -12.47
CA GLY A 83 1.58 -11.47 -13.74
C GLY A 83 0.81 -10.16 -13.90
N VAL A 84 0.31 -9.57 -12.81
CA VAL A 84 -0.39 -8.28 -12.83
C VAL A 84 0.59 -7.11 -12.79
N LEU A 85 1.67 -7.26 -12.02
CA LEU A 85 2.75 -6.28 -11.91
C LEU A 85 4.06 -6.87 -12.43
N ILE A 86 4.99 -5.99 -12.79
CA ILE A 86 6.35 -6.34 -13.19
C ILE A 86 7.30 -5.77 -12.13
N ARG A 87 8.17 -6.63 -11.61
CA ARG A 87 9.26 -6.25 -10.69
C ARG A 87 10.57 -5.99 -11.43
N GLN A 88 11.47 -5.22 -10.85
CA GLN A 88 12.88 -5.20 -11.22
C GLN A 88 13.64 -6.37 -10.58
N GLU A 89 14.87 -6.62 -11.03
CA GLU A 89 15.69 -7.74 -10.51
C GLU A 89 16.13 -7.52 -9.06
N ASP A 90 16.26 -6.25 -8.67
CA ASP A 90 16.70 -5.77 -7.37
C ASP A 90 15.56 -5.47 -6.39
N ASP A 91 14.29 -5.57 -6.81
CA ASP A 91 13.15 -5.42 -5.91
C ASP A 91 13.08 -6.57 -4.90
N THR A 92 13.01 -6.21 -3.62
CA THR A 92 12.95 -7.13 -2.48
C THR A 92 11.74 -6.85 -1.59
N LEU A 93 11.38 -7.79 -0.71
CA LEU A 93 10.31 -7.55 0.27
C LEU A 93 10.77 -6.57 1.35
N GLU A 94 12.07 -6.58 1.64
CA GLU A 94 12.78 -5.74 2.59
C GLU A 94 12.64 -4.25 2.24
N ASP A 95 12.47 -3.90 0.96
CA ASP A 95 12.21 -2.52 0.50
C ASP A 95 10.91 -1.93 1.06
N PHE A 96 10.01 -2.79 1.55
CA PHE A 96 8.75 -2.41 2.18
C PHE A 96 8.80 -2.49 3.71
N GLU A 97 9.87 -2.99 4.33
CA GLU A 97 9.93 -3.15 5.78
C GLU A 97 10.23 -1.82 6.48
N GLY A 98 9.45 -1.49 7.51
CA GLY A 98 9.71 -0.33 8.38
C GLY A 98 9.72 1.03 7.67
N VAL A 99 9.03 1.18 6.53
CA VAL A 99 9.02 2.43 5.76
C VAL A 99 8.38 3.57 6.58
N PHE A 100 7.29 3.25 7.30
CA PHE A 100 6.68 4.12 8.30
C PHE A 100 5.95 3.28 9.36
N ASP A 101 5.72 3.88 10.52
CA ASP A 101 4.90 3.30 11.58
C ASP A 101 3.41 3.63 11.35
N PHE A 102 2.53 2.63 11.41
CA PHE A 102 1.10 2.79 11.13
C PHE A 102 0.37 3.62 12.20
N GLU A 103 0.77 3.53 13.47
CA GLU A 103 0.17 4.33 14.54
C GLU A 103 0.53 5.80 14.35
N ASP A 104 1.80 6.08 14.08
CA ASP A 104 2.26 7.44 13.82
C ASP A 104 1.63 8.02 12.54
N ALA A 105 1.52 7.22 11.47
CA ALA A 105 0.99 7.65 10.18
C ALA A 105 -0.52 7.86 10.15
N PHE A 106 -1.30 7.05 10.89
CA PHE A 106 -2.76 7.03 10.80
C PHE A 106 -3.48 7.33 12.11
N GLU A 107 -2.81 7.77 13.17
CA GLU A 107 -3.49 8.24 14.39
C GLU A 107 -2.95 9.56 14.89
N ARG A 108 -1.62 9.70 14.98
CA ARG A 108 -0.99 10.85 15.63
C ARG A 108 -0.79 12.05 14.71
N ASN A 109 -0.62 11.83 13.41
CA ASN A 109 -0.25 12.88 12.45
C ASN A 109 -1.38 13.22 11.46
N TYR A 110 -2.65 13.20 11.91
CA TYR A 110 -3.73 13.63 11.03
C TYR A 110 -3.61 15.12 10.67
N PRO A 111 -3.59 15.49 9.38
CA PRO A 111 -3.48 16.89 8.95
C PRO A 111 -4.68 17.77 9.35
N TRP A 112 -5.74 17.16 9.90
CA TRP A 112 -6.97 17.83 10.32
C TRP A 112 -7.05 18.06 11.84
N GLY A 113 -6.06 17.61 12.62
CA GLY A 113 -6.06 17.71 14.09
C GLY A 113 -5.65 19.08 14.66
N ALA A 114 -5.18 20.01 13.81
CA ALA A 114 -4.83 21.37 14.22
C ALA A 114 -6.00 22.32 13.92
N GLY A 115 -7.08 22.26 14.70
CA GLY A 115 -8.18 23.22 14.52
C GLY A 115 -9.55 22.88 15.12
N LEU A 116 -9.61 22.21 16.27
CA LEU A 116 -10.81 22.21 17.14
C LEU A 116 -10.44 22.77 18.52
#